data_AF-A0A7Z9WNN6-F1
#
_entry.id   AF-A0A7Z9WNN6-F1
#
_cell.length_a   1.000
_cell.length_b   1.000
_cell.length_c   1.000
_cell.angle_alpha   90.00
_cell.angle_beta   90.00
_cell.angle_gamma   90.00
#
_symmetry.space_group_name_H-M   'P 1'
#
loop_
_entity.id
_entity.type
_entity.pdbx_description
1 polymer ?
#
loop_
_entity_poly.entity_id
_entity_poly.type
_entity_poly.pdbx_seq_one_letter_code
_entity_poly.pdbx_strand_id
1 'polypeptide(L)'
;MICYVDIEHEKVLEDSEKRPAHLARCMDVKLRLEEISSQPCLVQRYLRLTRQRLSDWGIRALVISGNVADWAEYGEADLAEMCRIIRAAELP
;
A
#
# COMPACT_ATOMS: atom_id res chain seq x y z
N MET A 1 7.10 -12.62 0.68
CA MET A 1 5.86 -12.09 0.08
C MET A 1 6.03 -10.59 -0.16
N ILE A 2 5.39 -10.03 -1.18
CA ILE A 2 5.35 -8.58 -1.45
C ILE A 2 4.09 -8.00 -0.79
N CYS A 3 4.17 -6.77 -0.27
CA CYS A 3 2.99 -5.99 0.11
C CYS A 3 2.89 -4.75 -0.78
N TYR A 4 1.86 -4.70 -1.61
CA TYR A 4 1.47 -3.49 -2.33
C TYR A 4 0.63 -2.60 -1.41
N VAL A 5 1.18 -1.44 -1.07
CA VAL A 5 0.57 -0.47 -0.17
C VAL A 5 -0.27 0.50 -0.98
N ASP A 6 -1.59 0.40 -0.82
CA ASP A 6 -2.54 1.36 -1.36
C ASP A 6 -2.60 2.59 -0.45
N ILE A 7 -2.09 3.72 -0.95
CA ILE A 7 -2.11 5.02 -0.26
C ILE A 7 -3.27 5.91 -0.71
N GLU A 8 -4.22 5.41 -1.51
CA GLU A 8 -5.33 6.24 -2.02
C GLU A 8 -6.15 6.85 -0.88
N HIS A 9 -6.62 8.09 -1.05
CA HIS A 9 -7.39 8.77 -0.01
C HIS A 9 -8.77 8.12 0.20
N GLU A 10 -9.31 8.14 1.43
CA GLU A 10 -10.60 7.50 1.77
C GLU A 10 -11.77 8.03 0.93
N LYS A 11 -11.76 9.31 0.59
CA LYS A 11 -12.70 9.94 -0.36
C LYS A 11 -12.88 9.16 -1.67
N VAL A 12 -11.82 8.55 -2.21
CA VAL A 12 -11.90 7.75 -3.45
C VAL A 12 -12.59 6.40 -3.19
N LEU A 13 -12.44 5.85 -1.98
CA LEU A 13 -13.08 4.60 -1.59
C LEU A 13 -14.55 4.78 -1.20
N GLU A 14 -14.91 5.95 -0.70
CA GLU A 14 -16.30 6.31 -0.39
C GLU A 14 -17.10 6.68 -1.64
N ASP A 15 -16.41 7.14 -2.69
CA ASP A 15 -16.98 7.45 -4.00
C ASP A 15 -17.34 6.14 -4.74
N SER A 16 -18.64 5.88 -4.88
CA SER A 16 -19.16 4.66 -5.52
C SER A 16 -18.80 4.53 -7.00
N GLU A 17 -18.54 5.64 -7.69
CA GLU A 17 -18.16 5.63 -9.11
C GLU A 17 -16.66 5.35 -9.28
N LYS A 18 -15.82 5.90 -8.40
CA LYS A 18 -14.36 5.73 -8.48
C LYS A 18 -13.85 4.43 -7.86
N ARG A 19 -14.52 3.93 -6.81
CA ARG A 19 -14.11 2.73 -6.07
C ARG A 19 -13.87 1.49 -6.98
N PRO A 20 -14.75 1.15 -7.94
CA PRO A 20 -14.53 -0.01 -8.81
C PRO A 20 -13.27 0.12 -9.67
N ALA A 21 -13.03 1.30 -10.25
CA ALA A 21 -11.85 1.56 -11.08
C ALA A 21 -10.56 1.48 -10.25
N HIS A 22 -10.59 2.02 -9.02
CA HIS A 22 -9.46 1.91 -8.08
C HIS A 22 -9.16 0.46 -7.68
N LEU A 23 -10.18 -0.33 -7.36
CA LEU A 23 -10.01 -1.75 -7.05
C LEU A 23 -9.40 -2.51 -8.24
N ALA A 24 -9.91 -2.28 -9.45
CA ALA A 24 -9.39 -2.90 -10.66
C ALA A 24 -7.91 -2.56 -10.87
N ARG A 25 -7.53 -1.29 -10.67
CA ARG A 25 -6.12 -0.84 -10.71
C ARG A 25 -5.26 -1.57 -9.69
N CYS A 26 -5.72 -1.70 -8.45
CA CYS A 26 -4.97 -2.41 -7.40
C CYS A 26 -4.78 -3.90 -7.74
N MET A 27 -5.79 -4.55 -8.32
CA MET A 27 -5.71 -5.96 -8.71
C MET A 27 -4.79 -6.17 -9.92
N ASP A 28 -4.83 -5.29 -10.91
CA ASP A 28 -3.91 -5.31 -12.05
C ASP A 28 -2.44 -5.18 -11.59
N VAL A 29 -2.15 -4.23 -10.70
CA VAL A 29 -0.80 -4.08 -10.13
C VAL A 29 -0.38 -5.29 -9.31
N LYS A 30 -1.28 -5.85 -8.48
CA LYS A 30 -1.02 -7.10 -7.74
C LYS A 30 -0.58 -8.21 -8.68
N LEU A 31 -1.37 -8.48 -9.73
CA LEU A 31 -1.09 -9.58 -10.66
C LEU A 31 0.25 -9.38 -11.38
N ARG A 32 0.54 -8.15 -11.83
CA ARG A 32 1.84 -7.83 -12.47
C ARG A 32 3.02 -8.04 -11.52
N LEU A 33 2.88 -7.64 -10.26
CA LEU A 33 3.93 -7.85 -9.25
C LEU A 33 4.15 -9.34 -8.99
N GLU A 34 3.09 -10.14 -8.93
CA GLU A 34 3.19 -11.59 -8.76
C GLU A 34 3.86 -12.26 -9.96
N GLU A 35 3.51 -11.85 -11.18
CA GLU A 35 4.12 -12.32 -12.41
C GLU A 35 5.62 -12.01 -12.47
N ILE A 36 5.99 -10.73 -12.27
CA ILE A 36 7.39 -10.28 -12.39
C ILE A 36 8.28 -10.89 -11.31
N SER A 37 7.76 -11.01 -10.08
CA SER A 37 8.57 -11.45 -8.94
C SER A 37 8.53 -12.94 -8.67
N SER A 38 7.57 -13.68 -9.24
CA SER A 38 7.25 -15.05 -8.84
C SER A 38 7.02 -15.19 -7.31
N GLN A 39 6.52 -14.13 -6.66
CA GLN A 39 6.19 -14.10 -5.24
C GLN A 39 4.73 -13.66 -5.05
N PRO A 40 3.99 -14.20 -4.07
CA PRO A 40 2.66 -13.69 -3.74
C PRO A 40 2.72 -12.21 -3.34
N CYS A 41 1.66 -11.47 -3.67
CA CYS A 41 1.52 -10.04 -3.38
C CYS A 41 0.22 -9.77 -2.58
N LEU A 42 0.35 -9.19 -1.39
CA LEU A 42 -0.78 -8.73 -0.60
C LEU A 42 -1.06 -7.26 -0.89
N VAL A 43 -2.32 -6.90 -1.19
CA VAL A 43 -2.73 -5.50 -1.27
C VAL A 43 -3.21 -5.04 0.10
N GLN A 44 -2.64 -3.95 0.62
CA GLN A 44 -2.98 -3.44 1.93
C GLN A 44 -3.08 -1.91 1.94
N ARG A 45 -4.16 -1.41 2.54
CA ARG A 45 -4.32 0.02 2.87
C ARG A 45 -3.23 0.50 3.82
N TYR A 46 -2.65 1.67 3.55
CA TYR A 46 -1.61 2.28 4.38
C TYR A 46 -2.00 2.43 5.86
N LEU A 47 -3.26 2.79 6.14
CA LEU A 47 -3.83 2.91 7.49
C LEU A 47 -3.78 1.63 8.33
N ARG A 48 -3.60 0.47 7.69
CA ARG A 48 -3.60 -0.84 8.36
C ARG A 48 -2.20 -1.43 8.44
N LEU A 49 -1.18 -0.74 7.95
CA LEU A 49 0.20 -1.17 8.06
C LEU A 49 0.69 -1.03 9.49
N THR A 50 1.34 -2.08 9.97
CA THR A 50 2.14 -2.06 11.21
C THR A 50 3.33 -2.98 11.00
N ARG A 51 4.44 -2.73 11.69
CA ARG A 51 5.59 -3.66 11.66
C ARG A 51 5.21 -5.08 12.05
N GLN A 52 4.35 -5.23 13.07
CA GLN A 52 3.91 -6.53 13.54
C GLN A 52 3.20 -7.32 12.43
N ARG A 53 2.22 -6.72 11.76
CA ARG A 53 1.52 -7.37 10.65
C ARG A 53 2.45 -7.75 9.50
N LEU A 54 3.38 -6.87 9.13
CA LEU A 54 4.35 -7.16 8.08
C LEU A 54 5.23 -8.37 8.43
N SER A 55 5.65 -8.48 9.69
CA SER A 55 6.38 -9.64 10.21
C SER A 55 5.53 -10.91 10.19
N ASP A 56 4.31 -10.84 10.73
CA ASP A 56 3.39 -11.99 10.82
C ASP A 56 3.05 -12.58 9.45
N TRP A 57 2.95 -11.73 8.43
CA TRP A 57 2.69 -12.15 7.04
C TRP A 57 3.95 -12.53 6.26
N GLY A 58 5.15 -12.41 6.84
CA GLY A 58 6.42 -12.68 6.15
C GLY A 58 6.64 -11.77 4.93
N ILE A 59 6.25 -10.50 5.03
CA ILE A 59 6.49 -9.51 3.99
C ILE A 59 7.99 -9.21 3.91
N ARG A 60 8.54 -9.30 2.70
CA ARG A 60 9.97 -9.06 2.41
C ARG A 60 10.22 -7.82 1.55
N ALA A 61 9.17 -7.27 0.96
CA ALA A 61 9.24 -6.07 0.14
C ALA A 61 7.95 -5.27 0.25
N LEU A 62 8.09 -3.94 0.27
CA LEU A 62 6.98 -2.99 0.19
C LEU A 62 7.02 -2.30 -1.17
N VAL A 63 5.88 -2.25 -1.85
CA VAL A 63 5.68 -1.45 -3.07
C VAL A 63 4.59 -0.45 -2.76
N ILE A 64 4.89 0.84 -2.75
CA ILE A 64 3.93 1.89 -2.38
C ILE A 64 3.28 2.40 -3.66
N SER A 65 1.95 2.42 -3.70
CA SER A 65 1.23 3.00 -4.84
C SER A 65 1.56 4.49 -4.97
N GLY A 66 1.71 4.99 -6.18
CA GLY A 66 1.67 6.44 -6.38
C GLY A 66 0.27 6.98 -6.10
N ASN A 67 0.19 8.24 -5.70
CA ASN A 67 -1.03 9.03 -5.74
C ASN A 67 -0.76 10.34 -6.48
N VAL A 68 -1.82 11.01 -6.93
CA VAL A 68 -1.78 12.41 -7.41
C VAL A 68 -2.52 13.31 -6.41
N ALA A 69 -2.88 12.76 -5.25
CA ALA A 69 -3.65 13.46 -4.23
C ALA A 69 -2.81 14.55 -3.56
N ASP A 70 -3.48 15.60 -3.12
CA ASP A 70 -2.84 16.63 -2.30
C ASP A 70 -2.47 16.03 -0.92
N TRP A 71 -1.19 16.04 -0.61
CA TRP A 71 -0.66 15.53 0.66
C TRP A 71 -1.24 16.27 1.87
N ALA A 72 -1.73 17.51 1.69
CA ALA A 72 -2.40 18.28 2.73
C ALA A 72 -3.70 17.63 3.23
N GLU A 73 -4.32 16.73 2.43
CA GLU A 73 -5.52 16.01 2.85
C GLU A 73 -5.23 14.81 3.76
N TYR A 74 -3.98 14.38 3.88
CA TYR A 74 -3.61 13.23 4.71
C TYR A 74 -3.29 13.68 6.14
N GLY A 75 -3.84 12.96 7.11
CA GLY A 75 -3.43 13.13 8.50
C GLY A 75 -1.97 12.71 8.68
N GLU A 76 -1.15 13.54 9.31
CA GLU A 76 0.25 13.21 9.60
C GLU A 76 0.35 11.92 10.44
N ALA A 77 -0.59 11.72 11.37
CA ALA A 77 -0.70 10.51 12.18
C ALA A 77 -0.95 9.24 11.34
N ASP A 78 -1.71 9.35 10.26
CA ASP A 78 -2.09 8.22 9.40
C ASP A 78 -0.92 7.71 8.56
N LEU A 79 0.02 8.60 8.23
CA LEU A 79 1.23 8.27 7.48
C LEU A 79 2.41 7.90 8.40
N ALA A 80 2.35 8.24 9.69
CA ALA A 80 3.49 8.15 10.61
C ALA A 80 4.08 6.74 10.71
N GLU A 81 3.24 5.71 10.84
CA GLU A 81 3.71 4.32 10.95
C GLU A 81 4.36 3.83 9.65
N MET A 82 3.76 4.13 8.50
CA MET A 82 4.33 3.79 7.19
C MET A 82 5.69 4.50 6.99
N CYS A 83 5.78 5.80 7.27
CA CYS A 83 7.02 6.56 7.23
C CYS A 83 8.09 5.99 8.15
N ARG A 84 7.72 5.56 9.37
CA ARG A 84 8.62 4.92 10.32
C ARG A 84 9.12 3.55 9.84
N ILE A 85 8.27 2.78 9.15
CA ILE A 85 8.67 1.51 8.52
C ILE A 85 9.67 1.78 7.39
N ILE A 86 9.36 2.72 6.49
CA ILE A 86 10.22 3.07 5.34
C ILE A 86 11.59 3.56 5.83
N ARG A 87 11.62 4.49 6.79
CA ARG A 87 12.88 5.08 7.30
C ARG A 87 13.76 4.07 8.05
N ALA A 88 13.15 3.07 8.68
CA ALA A 88 13.89 2.06 9.43
C ALA A 88 14.26 0.84 8.59
N ALA A 89 13.71 0.70 7.39
CA ALA A 89 14.15 -0.28 6.43
C ALA A 89 15.52 0.16 5.90
N GLU A 90 16.58 -0.16 6.66
CA GLU A 90 17.95 -0.08 6.19
C GLU A 90 18.04 -0.93 4.92
N LEU A 91 18.15 -0.25 3.78
CA LEU A 91 18.48 -0.88 2.51
C LEU A 91 19.93 -1.40 2.64
N PRO A 92 20.22 -2.65 2.24
CA PRO A 92 21.60 -3.04 1.98
C PRO A 92 22.20 -2.21 0.83
#